data_AF-A0A4Q3JW16-F1
#
_entry.id   AF-A0A4Q3JW16-F1
#
_cell.length_a   1.000
_cell.length_b   1.000
_cell.length_c   1.000
_cell.angle_alpha   90.00
_cell.angle_beta   90.00
_cell.angle_gamma   90.00
#
_symmetry.space_group_name_H-M   'P 1'
#
loop_
_entity.id
_entity.type
_entity.pdbx_description
1 polymer ?
#
loop_
_entity_poly.entity_id
_entity_poly.type
_entity_poly.pdbx_seq_one_letter_code
_entity_poly.pdbx_strand_id
1 'polypeptide(L)'
;MPRLRAASPFALSLAALLLASSPSRAQTPSDADRAQATVTELTASPRAAVIARELDRARDALQRARGARGAGDALHGAQLEALARAWSDAARDVLAAATAEEQAHKAQTQLADARAQIDKERALIEETIARQGRARVELQRAEAEAAARPPLPPPRSAGKKGGGKAAPKSGKKAGTP
;
A
#
# COMPACT_ATOMS: atom_id res chain seq x y z
N MET A 1 27.56 -6.91 26.17
CA MET A 1 28.83 -7.45 25.63
C MET A 1 29.45 -6.41 24.69
N PRO A 2 30.30 -5.50 25.20
CA PRO A 2 31.03 -4.53 24.38
C PRO A 2 32.27 -5.19 23.78
N ARG A 3 32.49 -5.07 22.47
CA ARG A 3 33.78 -5.45 21.86
C ARG A 3 34.54 -4.22 21.38
N LEU A 4 35.78 -4.23 21.82
CA LEU A 4 36.79 -3.19 21.82
C LEU A 4 37.38 -2.95 20.42
N ARG A 5 37.91 -1.73 20.32
CA ARG A 5 38.71 -1.12 19.25
C ARG A 5 39.85 -2.02 18.77
N ALA A 6 40.13 -1.97 17.47
CA ALA A 6 41.46 -2.18 16.93
C ALA A 6 41.79 -1.00 16.01
N ALA A 7 42.73 -0.16 16.45
CA ALA A 7 43.31 0.93 15.69
C ALA A 7 44.38 0.36 14.75
N SER A 8 44.36 0.77 13.48
CA SER A 8 45.42 0.47 12.52
C SER A 8 46.19 1.74 12.21
N PRO A 9 47.51 1.80 12.51
CA PRO A 9 48.37 2.90 12.13
C PRO A 9 49.00 2.60 10.77
N PHE A 10 48.44 3.14 9.70
CA PHE A 10 49.14 3.23 8.41
C PHE A 10 49.29 4.71 8.05
N ALA A 11 50.32 5.30 8.65
CA ALA A 11 50.89 6.57 8.24
C ALA A 11 52.00 6.30 7.22
N LEU A 12 52.28 7.32 6.40
CA LEU A 12 53.40 7.49 5.45
C LEU A 12 53.21 6.95 4.03
N SER A 13 52.63 7.79 3.17
CA SER A 13 53.32 8.35 1.99
C SER A 13 52.33 9.04 1.05
N LEU A 14 52.14 10.36 1.18
CA LEU A 14 51.54 11.15 0.11
C LEU A 14 51.91 12.64 0.26
N ALA A 15 53.19 12.96 0.06
CA ALA A 15 53.69 14.33 0.06
C ALA A 15 54.45 14.61 -1.23
N ALA A 16 53.74 14.74 -2.36
CA ALA A 16 54.21 15.39 -3.60
C ALA A 16 53.15 15.33 -4.72
N LEU A 17 52.01 16.02 -4.58
CA LEU A 17 51.17 16.40 -5.74
C LEU A 17 50.29 17.61 -5.40
N LEU A 18 50.92 18.72 -5.00
CA LEU A 18 50.27 19.99 -4.63
C LEU A 18 50.45 21.07 -5.71
N LEU A 19 50.55 20.69 -6.99
CA LEU A 19 50.56 21.65 -8.09
C LEU A 19 49.24 21.60 -8.89
N ALA A 20 48.48 22.69 -8.76
CA ALA A 20 47.46 23.16 -9.69
C ALA A 20 46.08 22.44 -9.71
N SER A 21 45.48 22.17 -8.56
CA SER A 21 44.01 22.08 -8.49
C SER A 21 43.43 23.51 -8.55
N SER A 22 43.37 24.10 -9.75
CA SER A 22 42.55 25.29 -9.94
C SER A 22 41.12 24.91 -9.55
N PRO A 23 40.49 25.59 -8.59
CA PRO A 23 39.09 25.31 -8.29
C PRO A 23 38.32 25.64 -9.56
N SER A 24 37.90 24.61 -10.29
CA SER A 24 36.90 24.75 -11.33
C SER A 24 35.69 25.34 -10.61
N ARG A 25 35.46 26.65 -10.77
CA ARG A 25 34.24 27.28 -10.31
C ARG A 25 33.13 26.55 -11.06
N ALA A 26 32.49 25.61 -10.38
CA ALA A 26 31.32 24.93 -10.90
C ALA A 26 30.32 26.04 -11.23
N GLN A 27 30.17 26.35 -12.52
CA GLN A 27 29.11 27.24 -12.97
C GLN A 27 27.82 26.64 -12.46
N THR A 28 27.16 27.34 -11.55
CA THR A 28 25.84 26.91 -11.09
C THR A 28 24.93 26.86 -12.30
N PRO A 29 24.25 25.74 -12.57
CA PRO A 29 23.38 25.61 -13.73
C PRO A 29 22.41 26.79 -13.77
N SER A 30 22.24 27.39 -14.94
CA SER A 30 21.33 28.52 -15.12
C SER A 30 19.89 28.12 -14.81
N ASP A 31 19.02 29.08 -14.53
CA ASP A 31 17.60 28.79 -14.31
C ASP A 31 16.96 28.17 -15.56
N ALA A 32 17.40 28.57 -16.77
CA ALA A 32 17.01 27.91 -18.01
C ALA A 32 17.41 26.44 -18.05
N ASP A 33 18.65 26.09 -17.69
CA ASP A 33 19.13 24.71 -17.70
C ASP A 33 18.33 23.85 -16.71
N ARG A 34 18.07 24.39 -15.51
CA ARG A 34 17.27 23.72 -14.48
C ARG A 34 15.82 23.51 -14.91
N ALA A 35 15.19 24.55 -15.47
CA ALA A 35 13.83 24.47 -15.97
C ALA A 35 13.73 23.48 -17.14
N GLN A 36 14.67 23.51 -18.10
CA GLN A 36 14.69 22.60 -19.24
C GLN A 36 14.92 21.15 -18.80
N ALA A 37 15.82 20.90 -17.86
CA ALA A 37 16.03 19.56 -17.30
C ALA A 37 14.75 19.04 -16.64
N THR A 38 14.10 19.87 -15.83
CA THR A 38 12.83 19.53 -15.15
C THR A 38 11.71 19.27 -16.15
N VAL A 39 11.54 20.11 -17.18
CA VAL A 39 10.54 19.89 -18.23
C VAL A 39 10.80 18.59 -18.96
N THR A 40 12.06 18.26 -19.27
CA THR A 40 12.43 17.02 -19.98
C THR A 40 12.12 15.80 -19.13
N GLU A 41 12.52 15.81 -17.86
CA GLU A 41 12.22 14.78 -16.87
C GLU A 41 10.71 14.54 -16.75
N LEU A 42 9.94 15.61 -16.52
CA LEU A 42 8.50 15.53 -16.30
C LEU A 42 7.70 15.16 -17.56
N THR A 43 8.21 15.50 -18.75
CA THR A 43 7.59 15.10 -20.02
C THR A 43 7.71 13.60 -20.27
N ALA A 44 8.78 12.97 -19.78
CA ALA A 44 8.96 11.52 -19.87
C ALA A 44 8.09 10.73 -18.86
N SER A 45 7.44 11.41 -17.92
CA SER A 45 6.55 10.77 -16.95
C SER A 45 5.32 10.18 -17.65
N PRO A 46 4.88 8.96 -17.28
CA PRO A 46 3.62 8.40 -17.78
C PRO A 46 2.39 9.24 -17.37
N ARG A 47 2.56 10.17 -16.41
CA ARG A 47 1.51 11.08 -15.94
C ARG A 47 1.65 12.50 -16.49
N ALA A 48 2.44 12.70 -17.56
CA ALA A 48 2.67 14.02 -18.15
C ALA A 48 1.36 14.75 -18.52
N ALA A 49 0.29 14.03 -18.86
CA ALA A 49 -1.01 14.61 -19.17
C ALA A 49 -1.63 15.42 -18.01
N VAL A 50 -1.38 15.04 -16.75
CA VAL A 50 -1.90 15.72 -15.55
C VAL A 50 -1.27 17.11 -15.38
N ILE A 51 -0.03 17.27 -15.84
CA ILE A 51 0.79 18.48 -15.67
C ILE A 51 1.06 19.20 -17.00
N ALA A 52 0.32 18.85 -18.05
CA ALA A 52 0.58 19.33 -19.41
C ALA A 52 0.52 20.86 -19.50
N ARG A 53 -0.44 21.48 -18.79
CA ARG A 53 -0.63 22.93 -18.78
C ARG A 53 0.57 23.68 -18.20
N GLU A 54 1.11 23.19 -17.09
CA GLU A 54 2.27 23.78 -16.41
C GLU A 54 3.53 23.60 -17.26
N LEU A 55 3.70 22.42 -17.89
CA LEU A 55 4.80 22.16 -18.82
C LEU A 55 4.75 23.08 -20.05
N ASP A 56 3.58 23.32 -20.63
CA ASP A 56 3.44 24.23 -21.78
C ASP A 56 3.78 25.67 -21.41
N ARG A 57 3.38 26.14 -20.22
CA ARG A 57 3.76 27.47 -19.69
C ARG A 57 5.26 27.59 -19.45
N ALA A 58 5.89 26.54 -18.91
CA ALA A 58 7.34 26.52 -18.72
C ALA A 58 8.09 26.60 -20.06
N ARG A 59 7.64 25.85 -21.07
CA ARG A 59 8.21 25.86 -22.43
C ARG A 59 8.04 27.22 -23.11
N ASP A 60 6.85 27.82 -23.03
CA ASP A 60 6.59 29.15 -23.58
C ASP A 60 7.48 30.21 -22.91
N ALA A 61 7.61 30.18 -21.59
CA ALA A 61 8.52 31.08 -20.87
C ALA A 61 9.99 30.91 -21.30
N LEU A 62 10.48 29.67 -21.49
CA LEU A 62 11.82 29.41 -22.03
C LEU A 62 12.00 29.94 -23.45
N GLN A 63 10.99 29.76 -24.31
CA GLN A 63 11.02 30.26 -25.68
C GLN A 63 11.11 31.79 -25.70
N ARG A 64 10.29 32.48 -24.91
CA ARG A 64 10.33 33.94 -24.77
C ARG A 64 11.65 34.43 -24.18
N ALA A 65 12.22 33.70 -23.21
CA ALA A 65 13.52 34.04 -22.62
C ALA A 65 14.64 34.03 -23.67
N ARG A 66 14.66 33.00 -24.54
CA ARG A 66 15.59 32.92 -25.68
C ARG A 66 15.39 34.08 -26.65
N GLY A 67 14.14 34.45 -26.93
CA GLY A 67 13.81 35.61 -27.76
C GLY A 67 14.34 36.93 -27.18
N ALA A 68 14.12 37.17 -25.89
CA ALA A 68 14.61 38.37 -25.20
C ALA A 68 16.14 38.46 -25.23
N ARG A 69 16.85 37.34 -24.98
CA ARG A 69 18.31 37.28 -25.10
C ARG A 69 18.80 37.56 -26.51
N GLY A 70 18.15 36.99 -27.52
CA GLY A 70 18.47 37.25 -28.93
C GLY A 70 18.32 38.73 -29.31
N ALA A 71 17.41 39.45 -28.66
CA ALA A 71 17.23 40.89 -28.81
C ALA A 71 18.17 41.75 -27.96
N GLY A 72 19.07 41.14 -27.17
CA GLY A 72 19.98 41.84 -26.26
C GLY A 72 19.37 42.25 -24.91
N ASP A 73 18.11 41.92 -24.64
CA ASP A 73 17.45 42.18 -23.35
C ASP A 73 17.74 41.06 -22.34
N ALA A 74 18.94 41.12 -21.76
CA ALA A 74 19.41 40.11 -20.81
C ALA A 74 18.59 40.07 -19.51
N LEU A 75 18.10 41.22 -19.05
CA LEU A 75 17.36 41.32 -17.79
C LEU A 75 15.97 40.69 -17.92
N HIS A 76 15.24 41.02 -18.99
CA HIS A 76 13.95 40.39 -19.26
C HIS A 76 14.09 38.89 -19.53
N GLY A 77 15.15 38.49 -20.25
CA GLY A 77 15.50 37.08 -20.45
C GLY A 77 15.65 36.32 -19.12
N ALA A 78 16.41 36.87 -18.16
CA ALA A 78 16.59 36.25 -16.85
C ALA A 78 15.28 36.13 -16.06
N GLN A 79 14.40 37.14 -16.11
CA GLN A 79 13.07 37.08 -15.48
C GLN A 79 12.19 35.97 -16.06
N LEU A 80 12.23 35.80 -17.39
CA LEU A 80 11.49 34.75 -18.08
C LEU A 80 12.03 33.35 -17.77
N GLU A 81 13.33 33.19 -17.53
CA GLU A 81 13.92 31.94 -17.06
C GLU A 81 13.50 31.58 -15.64
N ALA A 82 13.50 32.57 -14.74
CA ALA A 82 12.98 32.38 -13.39
C ALA A 82 11.49 32.00 -13.42
N LEU A 83 10.70 32.60 -14.31
CA LEU A 83 9.31 32.23 -14.53
C LEU A 83 9.16 30.80 -15.07
N ALA A 84 9.99 30.40 -16.04
CA ALA A 84 9.98 29.03 -16.55
C ALA A 84 10.29 28.01 -15.44
N ARG A 85 11.26 28.33 -14.58
CA ARG A 85 11.59 27.51 -13.42
C ARG A 85 10.41 27.40 -12.46
N ALA A 86 9.75 28.51 -12.14
CA ALA A 86 8.56 28.51 -11.28
C ALA A 86 7.43 27.64 -11.84
N TRP A 87 7.18 27.66 -13.16
CA TRP A 87 6.20 26.77 -13.78
C TRP A 87 6.63 25.30 -13.74
N SER A 88 7.91 25.01 -13.92
CA SER A 88 8.42 23.65 -13.84
C SER A 88 8.37 23.06 -12.42
N ASP A 89 8.59 23.90 -11.40
CA ASP A 89 8.43 23.52 -9.99
C ASP A 89 6.95 23.34 -9.65
N ALA A 90 6.06 24.22 -10.13
CA ALA A 90 4.61 24.04 -10.00
C ALA A 90 4.12 22.73 -10.65
N ALA A 91 4.69 22.33 -11.80
CA ALA A 91 4.39 21.03 -12.40
C ALA A 91 4.77 19.85 -11.49
N ARG A 92 5.92 19.92 -10.79
CA ARG A 92 6.30 18.91 -9.78
C ARG A 92 5.29 18.86 -8.64
N ASP A 93 4.89 20.03 -8.13
CA ASP A 93 3.95 20.12 -7.01
C ASP A 93 2.57 19.57 -7.37
N VAL A 94 2.06 19.87 -8.57
CA VAL A 94 0.78 19.32 -9.07
C VAL A 94 0.87 17.79 -9.22
N LEU A 95 1.98 17.26 -9.74
CA LEU A 95 2.17 15.82 -9.86
C LEU A 95 2.22 15.13 -8.48
N ALA A 96 2.91 15.75 -7.51
CA ALA A 96 2.97 15.27 -6.14
C ALA A 96 1.59 15.29 -5.47
N ALA A 97 0.82 16.37 -5.63
CA ALA A 97 -0.54 16.49 -5.14
C ALA A 97 -1.46 15.42 -5.73
N ALA A 98 -1.44 15.24 -7.06
CA ALA A 98 -2.24 14.21 -7.73
C ALA A 98 -1.89 12.78 -7.25
N THR A 99 -0.62 12.52 -6.96
CA THR A 99 -0.18 11.23 -6.40
C THR A 99 -0.68 11.04 -4.96
N ALA A 100 -0.65 12.10 -4.14
CA ALA A 100 -1.18 12.07 -2.79
C ALA A 100 -2.71 11.86 -2.77
N GLU A 101 -3.45 12.51 -3.67
CA GLU A 101 -4.90 12.31 -3.81
C GLU A 101 -5.25 10.86 -4.17
N GLU A 102 -4.51 10.25 -5.10
CA GLU A 102 -4.72 8.84 -5.46
C GLU A 102 -4.46 7.91 -4.27
N GLN A 103 -3.40 8.16 -3.50
CA GLN A 103 -3.09 7.38 -2.30
C GLN A 103 -4.17 7.54 -1.23
N ALA A 104 -4.65 8.76 -1.02
CA ALA A 104 -5.75 9.04 -0.09
C ALA A 104 -7.03 8.31 -0.52
N HIS A 105 -7.37 8.32 -1.82
CA HIS A 105 -8.51 7.60 -2.35
C HIS A 105 -8.38 6.08 -2.14
N LYS A 106 -7.21 5.49 -2.41
CA LYS A 106 -6.94 4.06 -2.15
C LYS A 106 -7.10 3.72 -0.67
N ALA A 107 -6.56 4.55 0.22
CA ALA A 107 -6.70 4.36 1.66
C ALA A 107 -8.17 4.46 2.12
N GLN A 108 -8.94 5.38 1.53
CA GLN A 108 -10.37 5.51 1.81
C GLN A 108 -11.16 4.26 1.37
N THR A 109 -10.88 3.71 0.19
CA THR A 109 -11.49 2.44 -0.26
C THR A 109 -11.17 1.31 0.70
N GLN A 110 -9.89 1.14 1.06
CA GLN A 110 -9.46 0.09 2.00
C GLN A 110 -10.12 0.22 3.38
N LEU A 111 -10.28 1.45 3.87
CA LEU A 111 -10.99 1.71 5.12
C LEU A 111 -12.48 1.34 5.02
N ALA A 112 -13.12 1.64 3.90
CA ALA A 112 -14.51 1.27 3.67
C ALA A 112 -14.70 -0.26 3.63
N ASP A 113 -13.81 -0.97 2.94
CA ASP A 113 -13.83 -2.43 2.88
C ASP A 113 -13.60 -3.08 4.25
N ALA A 114 -12.63 -2.55 5.02
CA ALA A 114 -12.35 -3.02 6.37
C ALA A 114 -13.55 -2.82 7.31
N ARG A 115 -14.25 -1.68 7.21
CA ARG A 115 -15.48 -1.41 7.96
C ARG A 115 -16.58 -2.41 7.59
N ALA A 116 -16.79 -2.63 6.30
CA ALA A 116 -17.77 -3.61 5.83
C ALA A 116 -17.47 -5.03 6.33
N GLN A 117 -16.18 -5.39 6.44
CA GLN A 117 -15.78 -6.68 7.01
C GLN A 117 -16.06 -6.77 8.51
N ILE A 118 -15.75 -5.72 9.28
CA ILE A 118 -16.08 -5.65 10.71
C ILE A 118 -17.58 -5.78 10.94
N ASP A 119 -18.40 -5.11 10.13
CA ASP A 119 -19.86 -5.16 10.26
C ASP A 119 -20.40 -6.58 9.95
N LYS A 120 -19.84 -7.26 8.95
CA LYS A 120 -20.17 -8.67 8.67
C LYS A 120 -19.80 -9.59 9.84
N GLU A 121 -18.62 -9.41 10.41
CA GLU A 121 -18.15 -10.22 11.54
C GLU A 121 -19.03 -10.02 12.78
N ARG A 122 -19.45 -8.77 13.05
CA ARG A 122 -20.41 -8.47 14.12
C ARG A 122 -21.73 -9.18 13.89
N ALA A 123 -22.28 -9.12 12.68
CA ALA A 123 -23.52 -9.80 12.34
C ALA A 123 -23.42 -11.33 12.54
N LEU A 124 -22.30 -11.95 12.18
CA LEU A 124 -22.06 -13.39 12.39
C LEU A 124 -21.97 -13.75 13.88
N ILE A 125 -21.35 -12.89 14.70
CA ILE A 125 -21.28 -13.07 16.15
C ILE A 125 -22.70 -12.98 16.75
N GLU A 126 -23.48 -11.99 16.35
CA GLU A 126 -24.88 -11.82 16.79
C GLU A 126 -25.76 -13.01 16.40
N GLU A 127 -25.62 -13.53 15.17
CA GLU A 127 -26.33 -14.75 14.74
C GLU A 127 -25.92 -15.96 15.60
N THR A 128 -24.61 -16.11 15.87
CA THR A 128 -24.09 -17.20 16.70
C THR A 128 -24.64 -17.15 18.12
N ILE A 129 -24.68 -15.96 18.73
CA ILE A 129 -25.28 -15.75 20.05
C ILE A 129 -26.77 -16.11 20.01
N ALA A 130 -27.51 -15.66 18.99
CA ALA A 130 -28.93 -15.98 18.84
C ALA A 130 -29.18 -17.49 18.67
N ARG A 131 -28.33 -18.18 17.89
CA ARG A 131 -28.40 -19.63 17.70
C ARG A 131 -28.11 -20.38 19.01
N GLN A 132 -27.09 -19.97 19.76
CA GLN A 132 -26.79 -20.54 21.07
C GLN A 132 -27.93 -20.31 22.07
N GLY A 133 -28.55 -19.14 22.05
CA GLY A 133 -29.73 -18.83 22.86
C GLY A 133 -30.88 -19.80 22.60
N ARG A 134 -31.24 -20.01 21.32
CA ARG A 134 -32.29 -20.96 20.93
C ARG A 134 -31.95 -22.40 21.35
N ALA A 135 -30.74 -22.86 21.07
CA ALA A 135 -30.30 -24.21 21.43
C ALA A 135 -30.37 -24.46 22.95
N ARG A 136 -30.04 -23.46 23.78
CA ARG A 136 -30.15 -23.56 25.24
C ARG A 136 -31.61 -23.68 25.70
N VAL A 137 -32.52 -22.91 25.10
CA VAL A 137 -33.96 -22.98 25.42
C VAL A 137 -34.53 -24.34 25.01
N GLU A 138 -34.15 -24.87 23.85
CA GLU A 138 -34.56 -26.21 23.39
C GLU A 138 -34.04 -27.32 24.33
N LEU A 139 -32.78 -27.23 24.77
CA LEU A 139 -32.18 -28.16 25.72
C LEU A 139 -32.90 -28.13 27.07
N GLN A 140 -33.15 -26.94 27.63
CA GLN A 140 -33.92 -26.79 28.87
C GLN A 140 -35.32 -27.37 28.76
N ARG A 141 -35.98 -27.18 27.61
CA ARG A 141 -37.31 -27.75 27.34
C ARG A 141 -37.28 -29.28 27.29
N ALA A 142 -36.28 -29.86 26.61
CA ALA A 142 -36.11 -31.31 26.53
C ALA A 142 -35.79 -31.93 27.90
N GLU A 143 -34.96 -31.26 28.72
CA GLU A 143 -34.67 -31.66 30.09
C GLU A 143 -35.93 -31.65 30.98
N ALA A 144 -36.74 -30.59 30.87
CA ALA A 144 -38.01 -30.49 31.59
C ALA A 144 -39.02 -31.56 31.15
N GLU A 145 -39.12 -31.83 29.86
CA GLU A 145 -40.00 -32.89 29.32
C GLU A 145 -39.54 -34.29 29.77
N ALA A 146 -38.23 -34.55 29.77
CA ALA A 146 -37.67 -35.80 30.27
C ALA A 146 -37.93 -36.00 31.76
N ALA A 147 -37.80 -34.94 32.57
CA ALA A 147 -38.10 -34.97 34.01
C ALA A 147 -39.59 -35.19 34.30
N ALA A 148 -40.49 -34.68 33.45
CA ALA A 148 -41.93 -34.86 33.57
C ALA A 148 -42.42 -36.25 33.11
N ARG A 149 -41.59 -37.00 32.36
CA ARG A 149 -41.96 -38.32 31.85
C ARG A 149 -41.97 -39.34 32.99
N PRO A 150 -43.10 -40.04 33.24
CA PRO A 150 -43.14 -41.05 34.30
C PRO A 150 -42.14 -42.18 34.01
N PRO A 151 -41.57 -42.81 35.06
CA PRO A 151 -40.58 -43.87 34.88
C PRO A 151 -41.17 -44.97 34.02
N LEU A 152 -40.45 -45.34 32.96
CA LEU A 152 -40.85 -46.45 32.10
C LEU A 152 -40.99 -47.71 32.98
N PRO A 153 -42.10 -48.47 32.84
CA PRO A 153 -42.24 -49.72 33.57
C PRO A 153 -41.04 -50.63 33.26
N PRO A 154 -40.55 -51.39 34.25
CA PRO A 154 -39.34 -52.19 34.08
C PRO A 154 -39.50 -53.12 32.87
N PRO A 155 -38.45 -53.30 32.06
CA PRO A 155 -38.53 -54.12 30.85
C PRO A 155 -38.97 -55.53 31.28
N ARG A 156 -40.16 -55.96 30.83
CA ARG A 156 -40.56 -57.35 30.93
C ARG A 156 -39.52 -58.16 30.17
N SER A 157 -38.86 -59.08 30.86
CA SER A 157 -37.84 -59.99 30.33
C SER A 157 -38.42 -60.81 29.18
N ALA A 158 -38.32 -60.30 27.95
CA ALA A 158 -38.62 -61.08 26.76
C ALA A 158 -37.55 -62.17 26.63
N GLY A 159 -38.01 -63.41 26.72
CA GLY A 159 -37.19 -64.60 26.75
C GLY A 159 -36.18 -64.68 25.62
N LYS A 160 -34.97 -65.10 26.01
CA LYS A 160 -33.88 -65.59 25.19
C LYS A 160 -34.36 -66.62 24.16
N LYS A 161 -34.43 -66.22 22.89
CA LYS A 161 -34.48 -67.09 21.70
C LYS A 161 -33.75 -66.30 20.61
N GLY A 162 -32.47 -66.53 20.31
CA GLY A 162 -31.88 -67.77 19.87
C GLY A 162 -31.83 -67.76 18.33
N GLY A 163 -30.67 -67.41 17.76
CA GLY A 163 -30.30 -67.77 16.38
C GLY A 163 -29.99 -66.64 15.40
N GLY A 164 -28.81 -66.72 14.76
CA GLY A 164 -28.69 -66.36 13.35
C GLY A 164 -27.76 -65.22 12.94
N LYS A 165 -26.44 -65.45 13.02
CA LYS A 165 -25.47 -65.38 11.91
C LYS A 165 -25.80 -64.43 10.72
N ALA A 166 -24.98 -63.38 10.52
CA ALA A 166 -24.19 -63.16 9.29
C ALA A 166 -23.56 -61.75 9.25
N ALA A 167 -22.24 -61.71 9.05
CA ALA A 167 -21.51 -60.52 8.59
C ALA A 167 -21.84 -60.19 7.12
N PRO A 168 -21.63 -58.94 6.68
CA PRO A 168 -20.63 -58.78 5.62
C PRO A 168 -19.76 -57.51 5.70
N LYS A 169 -18.46 -57.75 5.51
CA LYS A 169 -17.52 -57.09 4.59
C LYS A 169 -17.54 -55.56 4.41
N SER A 170 -16.47 -54.96 4.92
CA SER A 170 -15.50 -54.10 4.20
C SER A 170 -15.91 -53.49 2.85
N GLY A 171 -16.07 -52.17 2.80
CA GLY A 171 -16.14 -51.36 1.58
C GLY A 171 -15.14 -50.20 1.64
N LYS A 172 -13.95 -50.45 1.11
CA LYS A 172 -12.85 -49.50 0.84
C LYS A 172 -13.11 -48.75 -0.48
N LYS A 173 -13.16 -47.41 -0.49
CA LYS A 173 -12.85 -46.50 -1.63
C LYS A 173 -12.51 -45.13 -1.01
N ALA A 174 -11.30 -44.55 -1.06
CA ALA A 174 -10.42 -44.20 -2.17
C ALA A 174 -11.13 -43.36 -3.26
N GLY A 175 -10.87 -42.04 -3.27
CA GLY A 175 -11.33 -41.13 -4.31
C GLY A 175 -11.13 -39.65 -3.94
N THR A 176 -9.91 -39.15 -4.17
CA THR A 176 -9.50 -37.74 -4.34
C THR A 176 -10.29 -37.08 -5.50
N PRO A 177 -10.29 -35.75 -5.68
CA PRO A 177 -9.09 -34.93 -5.97
C PRO A 177 -8.71 -33.91 -4.88
#